data_AF-A0A9D7LXX2-F1
#
_entry.id   AF-A0A9D7LXX2-F1
#
_cell.length_a   1.000
_cell.length_b   1.000
_cell.length_c   1.000
_cell.angle_alpha   90.00
_cell.angle_beta   90.00
_cell.angle_gamma   90.00
#
_symmetry.space_group_name_H-M   'P 1'
#
loop_
_entity.id
_entity.type
_entity.pdbx_description
1 polymer ?
#
loop_
_entity_poly.entity_id
_entity_poly.type
_entity_poly.pdbx_seq_one_letter_code
_entity_poly.pdbx_strand_id
1 'polypeptide(L)'
;MNLAQPGRQLLREPLVHFLIAGAAVFWLLSGRAPDLGERRIVVNEQVVSGLVQRWTDTFRRPPSQDEIDGLIRDYVQDQVYYREALSLGLDQEDEVVVRRMRRKMESLAVAEAESAEPGDAVLQAMIDKDPARYSDDARTSFDQIYLGADNPANRAAADAALTRLRKGEQVAGVAAPLPSHQDEASDEAIAGTYGDEFVLALRRTPPGQWAGPVASGLGLHLVRIAARTAPTKPSLDKVRQRVTNDWRAAAIARARDESYRRILEGYDVVIVRPK
;
A
#
# COMPACT_ATOMS: atom_id res chain seq x y z
N MET A 1 31.86 -20.12 -95.72
CA MET A 1 30.88 -19.57 -94.76
C MET A 1 31.44 -19.77 -93.36
N ASN A 2 31.87 -18.68 -92.72
CA ASN A 2 32.64 -18.70 -91.48
C ASN A 2 31.68 -18.57 -90.29
N LEU A 3 31.49 -19.65 -89.52
CA LEU A 3 30.75 -19.63 -88.26
C LEU A 3 31.75 -19.34 -87.12
N ALA A 4 32.09 -18.07 -86.93
CA ALA A 4 33.02 -17.64 -85.88
C ALA A 4 32.27 -16.98 -84.71
N GLN A 5 31.84 -17.81 -83.76
CA GLN A 5 31.90 -17.61 -82.30
C GLN A 5 31.61 -16.19 -81.74
N PRO A 6 30.34 -15.77 -81.61
CA PRO A 6 29.97 -14.50 -80.96
C PRO A 6 30.19 -14.48 -79.44
N GLY A 7 30.40 -15.63 -78.79
CA GLY A 7 30.50 -15.73 -77.32
C GLY A 7 31.79 -15.16 -76.71
N ARG A 8 32.89 -15.06 -77.46
CA ARG A 8 34.18 -14.58 -76.94
C ARG A 8 34.30 -13.06 -76.87
N GLN A 9 33.48 -12.32 -77.63
CA GLN A 9 33.48 -10.85 -77.61
C GLN A 9 32.68 -10.29 -76.44
N LEU A 10 31.53 -10.91 -76.09
CA LEU A 10 30.75 -10.51 -74.91
C LEU A 10 31.53 -10.63 -73.60
N LEU A 11 32.40 -11.64 -73.48
CA LEU A 11 33.25 -11.83 -72.28
C LEU A 11 34.36 -10.78 -72.12
N ARG A 12 34.54 -9.86 -73.08
CA ARG A 12 35.48 -8.73 -72.93
C ARG A 12 34.78 -7.42 -72.62
N GLU A 13 33.45 -7.39 -72.62
CA GLU A 13 32.71 -6.18 -72.32
C GLU A 13 32.71 -5.91 -70.81
N PRO A 14 33.05 -4.68 -70.36
CA PRO A 14 33.01 -4.31 -68.95
C PRO A 14 31.62 -4.51 -68.32
N LEU A 15 30.55 -4.35 -69.11
CA LEU A 15 29.18 -4.53 -68.67
C LEU A 15 28.87 -5.98 -68.25
N VAL A 16 29.39 -6.95 -69.01
CA VAL A 16 29.17 -8.38 -68.71
C VAL A 16 29.90 -8.78 -67.43
N HIS A 17 31.11 -8.26 -67.20
CA HIS A 17 31.82 -8.45 -65.94
C HIS A 17 31.06 -7.83 -64.76
N PHE A 18 30.51 -6.63 -64.92
CA PHE A 18 29.70 -5.97 -63.90
C PHE A 18 28.43 -6.78 -63.57
N LEU A 19 27.74 -7.29 -64.59
CA LEU A 19 26.56 -8.14 -64.39
C LEU A 19 26.90 -9.47 -63.71
N ILE A 20 28.00 -10.12 -64.09
CA ILE A 20 28.45 -11.37 -63.45
C ILE A 20 28.86 -11.12 -62.00
N ALA A 21 29.63 -10.05 -61.73
CA ALA A 21 30.00 -9.68 -60.37
C ALA A 21 28.76 -9.33 -59.53
N GLY A 22 27.80 -8.60 -60.09
CA GLY A 22 26.52 -8.30 -59.45
C GLY A 22 25.70 -9.54 -59.17
N ALA A 23 25.61 -10.47 -60.12
CA ALA A 23 24.93 -11.75 -59.95
C ALA A 23 25.61 -12.63 -58.88
N ALA A 24 26.95 -12.63 -58.83
CA ALA A 24 27.71 -13.36 -57.82
C ALA A 24 27.51 -12.77 -56.42
N VAL A 25 27.53 -11.45 -56.27
CA VAL A 25 27.23 -10.77 -54.99
C VAL A 25 25.77 -11.03 -54.58
N PHE A 26 24.82 -10.92 -55.52
CA PHE A 26 23.41 -11.21 -55.27
C PHE A 26 23.20 -12.66 -54.81
N TRP A 27 23.84 -13.63 -55.47
CA TRP A 27 23.79 -15.04 -55.10
C TRP A 27 24.42 -15.33 -53.74
N LEU A 28 25.52 -14.64 -53.41
CA LEU A 28 26.19 -14.75 -52.10
C LEU A 28 25.34 -14.19 -50.95
N LEU A 29 24.50 -13.19 -51.23
CA LEU A 29 23.66 -12.51 -50.25
C LEU A 29 22.24 -13.06 -50.16
N SER A 30 21.71 -13.66 -51.22
CA SER A 30 20.30 -14.10 -51.30
C SER A 30 19.95 -15.29 -50.41
N GLY A 31 20.94 -16.04 -49.91
CA GLY A 31 20.75 -17.16 -48.98
C GLY A 31 20.91 -16.82 -47.49
N ARG A 32 21.32 -15.59 -47.14
CA ARG A 32 21.41 -15.15 -45.73
C ARG A 32 20.20 -14.29 -45.40
N ALA A 33 19.42 -14.70 -44.40
CA ALA A 33 18.44 -13.80 -43.81
C ALA A 33 19.17 -12.53 -43.32
N PRO A 34 18.65 -11.32 -43.58
CA PRO A 34 19.27 -10.10 -43.10
C PRO A 34 19.45 -10.20 -41.58
N ASP A 35 20.62 -9.80 -41.10
CA ASP A 35 20.84 -9.62 -39.66
C ASP A 35 20.08 -8.37 -39.24
N LEU A 36 18.88 -8.59 -38.74
CA LEU A 36 18.00 -7.51 -38.30
C LEU A 36 18.37 -7.01 -36.90
N GLY A 37 19.35 -7.63 -36.21
CA GLY A 37 19.79 -7.23 -34.87
C GLY A 37 18.63 -6.95 -33.91
N GLU A 38 18.66 -5.77 -33.28
CA GLU A 38 17.64 -5.27 -32.33
C GLU A 38 16.24 -5.07 -32.94
N ARG A 39 16.10 -5.10 -34.28
CA ARG A 39 14.83 -4.98 -35.00
C ARG A 39 14.14 -6.31 -35.27
N ARG A 40 14.69 -7.44 -34.83
CA ARG A 40 14.01 -8.75 -34.88
C ARG A 40 13.10 -8.94 -33.66
N ILE A 41 11.81 -9.21 -33.88
CA ILE A 41 10.87 -9.65 -32.84
C ILE A 41 10.67 -11.16 -32.98
N VAL A 42 11.00 -11.92 -31.93
CA VAL A 42 10.84 -13.38 -31.90
C VAL A 42 9.65 -13.70 -31.00
N VAL A 43 8.57 -14.20 -31.59
CA VAL A 43 7.41 -14.74 -30.86
C VAL A 43 7.60 -16.25 -30.78
N ASN A 44 8.21 -16.72 -29.70
CA ASN A 44 8.47 -18.14 -29.46
C ASN A 44 7.34 -18.80 -28.66
N GLU A 45 7.44 -20.11 -28.45
CA GLU A 45 6.45 -20.89 -27.69
C GLU A 45 6.18 -20.29 -26.31
N GLN A 46 7.22 -19.90 -25.56
CA GLN A 46 7.07 -19.32 -24.22
C GLN A 46 6.23 -18.03 -24.23
N VAL A 47 6.43 -17.16 -25.22
CA VAL A 47 5.64 -15.93 -25.39
C VAL A 47 4.18 -16.27 -25.66
N VAL A 48 3.91 -17.20 -26.58
CA VAL A 48 2.55 -17.61 -26.94
C VAL A 48 1.86 -18.27 -25.74
N SER A 49 2.52 -19.19 -25.05
CA SER A 49 2.00 -19.80 -23.83
C SER A 49 1.68 -18.77 -22.75
N GLY A 50 2.53 -17.75 -22.57
CA GLY A 50 2.27 -16.65 -21.63
C GLY A 50 1.09 -15.75 -22.03
N LEU A 51 0.85 -15.52 -23.33
CA LEU A 51 -0.34 -14.84 -23.84
C LEU A 51 -1.61 -15.65 -23.55
N VAL A 52 -1.58 -16.95 -23.86
CA VAL A 52 -2.68 -17.89 -23.63
C VAL A 52 -3.00 -18.03 -22.13
N GLN A 53 -1.98 -18.10 -21.27
CA GLN A 53 -2.18 -18.20 -19.83
C GLN A 53 -2.89 -16.96 -19.28
N ARG A 54 -2.41 -15.75 -19.62
CA ARG A 54 -3.03 -14.48 -19.20
C ARG A 54 -4.48 -14.36 -19.67
N TRP A 55 -4.77 -14.77 -20.90
CA TRP A 55 -6.14 -14.83 -21.40
C TRP A 55 -7.00 -15.78 -20.56
N THR A 56 -6.50 -16.98 -20.31
CA THR A 56 -7.22 -18.01 -19.54
C THR A 56 -7.47 -17.57 -18.11
N ASP A 57 -6.51 -16.90 -17.47
CA ASP A 57 -6.67 -16.36 -16.12
C ASP A 57 -7.77 -15.29 -16.06
N THR A 58 -7.88 -14.47 -17.10
CA THR A 58 -8.85 -13.37 -17.20
C THR A 58 -10.25 -13.86 -17.57
N PHE A 59 -10.37 -14.69 -18.61
CA PHE A 59 -11.64 -15.12 -19.19
C PHE A 59 -12.11 -16.50 -18.71
N ARG A 60 -11.29 -17.20 -17.92
CA ARG A 60 -11.56 -18.55 -17.38
C ARG A 60 -11.88 -19.61 -18.45
N ARG A 61 -11.39 -19.42 -19.67
CA ARG A 61 -11.45 -20.37 -20.79
C ARG A 61 -10.21 -20.24 -21.69
N PRO A 62 -9.83 -21.29 -22.44
CA PRO A 62 -8.79 -21.16 -23.45
C PRO A 62 -9.26 -20.27 -24.62
N PRO A 63 -8.34 -19.55 -25.28
CA PRO A 63 -8.62 -18.79 -26.50
C PRO A 63 -8.81 -19.71 -27.72
N SER A 64 -9.60 -19.27 -28.70
CA SER A 64 -9.67 -19.89 -30.03
C SER A 64 -8.41 -19.58 -30.85
N GLN A 65 -8.23 -20.25 -32.01
CA GLN A 65 -7.08 -19.97 -32.88
C GLN A 65 -7.07 -18.51 -33.38
N ASP A 66 -8.23 -17.98 -33.79
CA ASP A 66 -8.33 -16.58 -34.22
C ASP A 66 -8.00 -15.59 -33.08
N GLU A 67 -8.35 -15.92 -31.84
CA GLU A 67 -8.01 -15.14 -30.64
C GLU A 67 -6.51 -15.21 -30.33
N ILE A 68 -5.89 -16.38 -30.49
CA ILE A 68 -4.43 -16.55 -30.35
C ILE A 68 -3.71 -15.68 -31.39
N ASP A 69 -4.14 -15.72 -32.64
CA ASP A 69 -3.58 -14.90 -33.71
C ASP A 69 -3.74 -13.41 -33.42
N GLY A 70 -4.88 -13.01 -32.85
CA GLY A 70 -5.11 -11.65 -32.34
C GLY A 70 -4.12 -11.25 -31.26
N LEU A 71 -3.96 -12.07 -30.23
CA LEU A 71 -3.01 -11.85 -29.13
C LEU A 71 -1.56 -11.74 -29.62
N ILE A 72 -1.18 -12.54 -30.61
CA ILE A 72 0.15 -12.48 -31.22
C ILE A 72 0.32 -11.17 -31.98
N ARG A 73 -0.67 -10.75 -32.78
CA ARG A 73 -0.62 -9.47 -33.52
C ARG A 73 -0.49 -8.29 -32.56
N ASP A 74 -1.30 -8.25 -31.51
CA ASP A 74 -1.26 -7.20 -30.50
C ASP A 74 0.10 -7.16 -29.79
N TYR A 75 0.63 -8.33 -29.39
CA TYR A 75 1.96 -8.42 -28.79
C TYR A 75 3.05 -7.88 -29.73
N VAL A 76 3.01 -8.23 -31.02
CA VAL A 76 3.97 -7.73 -32.00
C VAL A 76 3.85 -6.21 -32.14
N GLN A 77 2.62 -5.68 -32.21
CA GLN A 77 2.37 -4.25 -32.28
C GLN A 77 2.93 -3.52 -31.06
N ASP A 78 2.70 -4.05 -29.85
CA ASP A 78 3.28 -3.53 -28.61
C ASP A 78 4.82 -3.51 -28.68
N GLN A 79 5.45 -4.60 -29.13
CA GLN A 79 6.91 -4.69 -29.24
C GLN A 79 7.48 -3.70 -30.27
N VAL A 80 6.81 -3.52 -31.41
CA VAL A 80 7.22 -2.56 -32.45
C VAL A 80 7.19 -1.14 -31.87
N TYR A 81 6.05 -0.71 -31.33
CA TYR A 81 5.91 0.65 -30.83
C TYR A 81 6.76 0.90 -29.58
N TYR A 82 6.92 -0.08 -28.68
CA TYR A 82 7.76 0.07 -27.50
C TYR A 82 9.23 0.31 -27.88
N ARG A 83 9.79 -0.48 -28.80
CA ARG A 83 11.18 -0.33 -29.24
C ARG A 83 11.39 0.99 -29.99
N GLU A 84 10.45 1.37 -30.85
CA GLU A 84 10.52 2.65 -31.57
C GLU A 84 10.42 3.83 -30.59
N ALA A 85 9.52 3.77 -29.61
CA ALA A 85 9.38 4.81 -28.58
C ALA A 85 10.67 5.00 -27.76
N LEU A 86 11.35 3.90 -27.39
CA LEU A 86 12.66 3.97 -26.74
C LEU A 86 13.74 4.56 -27.65
N SER A 87 13.76 4.20 -28.94
CA SER A 87 14.73 4.77 -29.89
C SER A 87 14.53 6.28 -30.11
N LEU A 88 13.30 6.75 -29.97
CA LEU A 88 12.93 8.16 -30.02
C LEU A 88 13.09 8.87 -28.65
N GLY A 89 13.44 8.15 -27.59
CA GLY A 89 13.62 8.70 -26.24
C GLY A 89 12.32 9.19 -25.58
N LEU A 90 11.15 8.67 -25.99
CA LEU A 90 9.85 9.12 -25.50
C LEU A 90 9.59 8.79 -24.01
N ASP A 91 10.47 8.01 -23.38
CA ASP A 91 10.41 7.61 -21.97
C ASP A 91 11.13 8.58 -21.01
N GLN A 92 12.05 9.43 -21.51
CA GLN A 92 13.00 10.17 -20.67
C GLN A 92 12.39 11.37 -19.94
N GLU A 93 11.42 12.04 -20.56
CA GLU A 93 10.79 13.26 -20.03
C GLU A 93 9.31 13.05 -19.64
N ASP A 94 8.80 11.82 -19.74
CA ASP A 94 7.45 11.48 -19.33
C ASP A 94 7.40 11.09 -17.85
N GLU A 95 6.84 11.95 -17.02
CA GLU A 95 6.76 11.73 -15.57
C GLU A 95 5.95 10.49 -15.20
N VAL A 96 4.94 10.11 -15.99
CA VAL A 96 4.14 8.90 -15.76
C VAL A 96 5.01 7.66 -15.97
N VAL A 97 5.80 7.64 -17.03
CA VAL A 97 6.75 6.55 -17.32
C VAL A 97 7.81 6.45 -16.23
N VAL A 98 8.44 7.57 -15.86
CA VAL A 98 9.45 7.63 -14.78
C VAL A 98 8.87 7.10 -13.46
N ARG A 99 7.69 7.59 -13.04
CA ARG A 99 7.03 7.13 -11.82
C ARG A 99 6.60 5.66 -11.89
N ARG A 100 6.27 5.13 -13.08
CA ARG A 100 5.93 3.71 -13.25
C ARG A 100 7.17 2.82 -13.14
N MET A 101 8.30 3.22 -13.72
CA MET A 101 9.56 2.50 -13.60
C MET A 101 10.09 2.51 -12.18
N ARG A 102 10.03 3.66 -11.48
CA ARG A 102 10.34 3.72 -10.04
C ARG A 102 9.52 2.72 -9.24
N ARG A 103 8.21 2.64 -9.46
CA ARG A 103 7.34 1.67 -8.77
C ARG A 103 7.68 0.21 -9.08
N LYS A 104 8.08 -0.12 -10.31
CA LYS A 104 8.57 -1.46 -10.65
C LYS A 104 9.88 -1.78 -9.92
N MET A 105 10.81 -0.83 -9.87
CA MET A 105 12.06 -0.99 -9.12
C MET A 105 11.79 -1.16 -7.61
N GLU A 106 10.89 -0.37 -7.04
CA GLU A 106 10.49 -0.50 -5.63
C GLU A 106 9.82 -1.84 -5.36
N SER A 107 9.01 -2.37 -6.28
CA SER A 107 8.39 -3.69 -6.14
C SER A 107 9.43 -4.83 -6.12
N LEU A 108 10.46 -4.75 -6.97
CA LEU A 108 11.57 -5.71 -6.93
C LEU A 108 12.33 -5.63 -5.61
N ALA A 109 12.53 -4.41 -5.09
CA ALA A 109 13.27 -4.18 -3.85
C ALA A 109 12.58 -4.75 -2.60
N VAL A 110 11.25 -4.85 -2.59
CA VAL A 110 10.49 -5.26 -1.40
C VAL A 110 10.00 -6.71 -1.46
N ALA A 111 10.16 -7.42 -2.58
CA ALA A 111 9.61 -8.77 -2.78
C ALA A 111 10.07 -9.79 -1.70
N GLU A 112 11.34 -9.73 -1.29
CA GLU A 112 11.84 -10.58 -0.20
C GLU A 112 11.20 -10.20 1.15
N ALA A 113 11.09 -8.91 1.46
CA ALA A 113 10.47 -8.44 2.69
C ALA A 113 8.97 -8.76 2.78
N GLU A 114 8.26 -8.81 1.64
CA GLU A 114 6.85 -9.18 1.57
C GLU A 114 6.59 -10.66 1.89
N SER A 115 7.52 -11.53 1.51
CA SER A 115 7.44 -12.98 1.73
C SER A 115 8.07 -13.44 3.06
N ALA A 116 8.76 -12.54 3.75
CA ALA A 116 9.39 -12.84 5.03
C ALA A 116 8.35 -13.00 6.15
N GLU A 117 8.59 -13.99 7.01
CA GLU A 117 7.76 -14.29 8.18
C GLU A 117 8.55 -14.05 9.48
N PRO A 118 8.06 -13.21 10.40
CA PRO A 118 8.76 -12.91 11.64
C PRO A 118 8.61 -14.05 12.65
N GLY A 119 9.71 -14.37 13.35
CA GLY A 119 9.65 -15.27 14.49
C GLY A 119 9.06 -14.61 15.74
N ASP A 120 8.53 -15.42 16.65
CA ASP A 120 7.88 -14.97 17.89
C ASP A 120 8.75 -14.05 18.75
N ALA A 121 10.05 -14.32 18.84
CA ALA A 121 10.97 -13.48 19.60
C ALA A 121 11.06 -12.05 19.04
N VAL A 122 10.98 -11.89 17.71
CA VAL A 122 11.01 -10.59 17.04
C VAL A 122 9.71 -9.83 17.32
N LEU A 123 8.57 -10.51 17.22
CA LEU A 123 7.27 -9.92 17.52
C LEU A 123 7.16 -9.54 19.00
N GLN A 124 7.65 -10.39 19.90
CA GLN A 124 7.68 -10.09 21.34
C GLN A 124 8.56 -8.88 21.63
N ALA A 125 9.73 -8.77 21.01
CA ALA A 125 10.59 -7.60 21.16
C ALA A 125 9.91 -6.30 20.69
N MET A 126 9.06 -6.36 19.66
CA MET A 126 8.26 -5.19 19.23
C MET A 126 7.22 -4.80 20.27
N ILE A 127 6.52 -5.78 20.88
CA ILE A 127 5.58 -5.52 21.98
C ILE A 127 6.32 -4.93 23.19
N ASP A 128 7.50 -5.45 23.51
CA ASP A 128 8.28 -5.04 24.67
C ASP A 128 8.85 -3.63 24.52
N LYS A 129 9.16 -3.22 23.29
CA LYS A 129 9.68 -1.88 22.97
C LYS A 129 8.63 -0.79 23.15
N ASP A 130 7.37 -1.07 22.81
CA ASP A 130 6.26 -0.13 22.95
C ASP A 130 4.97 -0.87 23.34
N PRO A 131 4.81 -1.25 24.62
CA PRO A 131 3.63 -1.97 25.08
C PRO A 131 2.34 -1.18 24.87
N ALA A 132 2.40 0.15 24.96
CA ALA A 132 1.24 1.03 24.88
C ALA A 132 0.58 0.97 23.49
N ARG A 133 1.38 0.89 22.42
CA ARG A 133 0.88 0.74 21.03
C ARG A 133 0.03 -0.52 20.81
N TYR A 134 0.29 -1.57 21.58
CA TYR A 134 -0.38 -2.86 21.43
C TYR A 134 -1.40 -3.15 22.54
N SER A 135 -1.41 -2.37 23.61
CA SER A 135 -2.36 -2.54 24.71
C SER A 135 -3.75 -2.06 24.30
N ASP A 136 -4.77 -2.62 24.94
CA ASP A 136 -6.12 -2.06 24.88
C ASP A 136 -6.17 -0.73 25.66
N ASP A 137 -7.13 0.13 25.31
CA ASP A 137 -7.36 1.37 26.02
C ASP A 137 -7.74 1.12 27.49
N ALA A 138 -7.47 2.12 28.32
CA ALA A 138 -7.91 2.13 29.71
C ALA A 138 -9.43 1.95 29.77
N ARG A 139 -9.90 1.13 30.72
CA ARG A 139 -11.32 0.89 30.94
C ARG A 139 -11.78 1.56 32.22
N THR A 140 -12.94 2.21 32.18
CA THR A 140 -13.55 2.88 33.32
C THR A 140 -14.95 2.35 33.55
N SER A 141 -15.20 1.82 34.75
CA SER A 141 -16.55 1.53 35.24
C SER A 141 -16.99 2.67 36.15
N PHE A 142 -18.17 3.22 35.92
CA PHE A 142 -18.68 4.36 36.70
C PHE A 142 -20.19 4.34 36.81
N ASP A 143 -20.68 4.86 37.93
CA ASP A 143 -22.09 5.20 38.13
C ASP A 143 -22.31 6.67 37.77
N GLN A 144 -23.52 6.99 37.32
CA GLN A 144 -23.92 8.36 37.04
C GLN A 144 -25.33 8.69 37.55
N ILE A 145 -25.52 9.97 37.85
CA ILE A 145 -26.81 10.60 38.07
C ILE A 145 -26.87 11.82 37.15
N TYR A 146 -27.73 11.75 36.13
CA TYR A 146 -27.97 12.86 35.21
C TYR A 146 -28.86 13.93 35.88
N LEU A 147 -28.46 15.20 35.76
CA LEU A 147 -29.11 16.35 36.39
C LEU A 147 -29.88 17.23 35.40
N GLY A 148 -29.87 16.91 34.10
CA GLY A 148 -30.48 17.74 33.06
C GLY A 148 -29.48 18.70 32.41
N ALA A 149 -30.03 19.67 31.65
CA ALA A 149 -29.24 20.65 30.92
C ALA A 149 -28.30 21.48 31.83
N ASP A 150 -27.19 21.93 31.27
CA ASP A 150 -26.25 22.79 31.97
C ASP A 150 -26.80 24.22 32.13
N ASN A 151 -27.33 24.51 33.32
CA ASN A 151 -27.89 25.81 33.68
C ASN A 151 -27.63 26.12 35.17
N PRO A 152 -27.77 27.40 35.60
CA PRO A 152 -27.49 27.79 36.99
C PRO A 152 -28.28 27.02 38.05
N ALA A 153 -29.54 26.66 37.78
CA ALA A 153 -30.38 25.93 38.73
C ALA A 153 -29.87 24.49 38.93
N ASN A 154 -29.53 23.80 37.84
CA ASN A 154 -29.01 22.43 37.90
C ASN A 154 -27.59 22.37 38.48
N ARG A 155 -26.74 23.37 38.22
CA ARG A 155 -25.43 23.49 38.88
C ARG A 155 -25.57 23.69 40.39
N ALA A 156 -26.47 24.56 40.85
CA ALA A 156 -26.73 24.75 42.27
C ALA A 156 -27.32 23.49 42.93
N ALA A 157 -28.20 22.78 42.23
CA ALA A 157 -28.77 21.51 42.70
C ALA A 157 -27.71 20.40 42.82
N ALA A 158 -26.67 20.42 41.97
CA ALA A 158 -25.59 19.44 42.00
C ALA A 158 -24.83 19.43 43.33
N ASP A 159 -24.50 20.59 43.89
CA ASP A 159 -23.76 20.69 45.16
C ASP A 159 -24.60 20.16 46.35
N ALA A 160 -25.89 20.47 46.36
CA ALA A 160 -26.83 19.96 47.37
C ALA A 160 -26.97 18.43 47.25
N ALA A 161 -27.13 17.91 46.04
CA ALA A 161 -27.18 16.48 45.76
C ALA A 161 -25.89 15.77 46.18
N LEU A 162 -24.72 16.33 45.87
CA LEU A 162 -23.43 15.79 46.23
C LEU A 162 -23.23 15.71 47.74
N THR A 163 -23.69 16.73 48.47
CA THR A 163 -23.67 16.75 49.94
C THR A 163 -24.52 15.63 50.55
N ARG A 164 -25.68 15.35 49.97
CA ARG A 164 -26.57 14.24 50.39
C ARG A 164 -25.95 12.88 50.07
N LEU A 165 -25.41 12.69 48.87
CA LEU A 165 -24.71 11.46 48.47
C LEU A 165 -23.51 11.14 49.39
N ARG A 166 -22.75 12.16 49.80
CA ARG A 166 -21.64 12.01 50.77
C ARG A 166 -22.10 11.57 52.16
N LYS A 167 -23.36 11.80 52.53
CA LYS A 167 -23.98 11.31 53.77
C LYS A 167 -24.60 9.92 53.62
N GLY A 168 -24.52 9.30 52.43
CA GLY A 168 -25.13 8.02 52.13
C GLY A 168 -26.62 8.09 51.80
N GLU A 169 -27.17 9.29 51.59
CA GLU A 169 -28.55 9.44 51.14
C GLU A 169 -28.68 9.11 49.65
N GLN A 170 -29.84 8.62 49.23
CA GLN A 170 -30.15 8.44 47.81
C GLN A 170 -30.60 9.76 47.17
N VAL A 171 -30.12 10.01 45.95
CA VAL A 171 -30.54 11.12 45.12
C VAL A 171 -31.03 10.57 43.79
N ALA A 172 -32.25 10.94 43.40
CA ALA A 172 -32.79 10.61 42.09
C ALA A 172 -32.33 11.63 41.04
N GLY A 173 -31.94 11.14 39.86
CA GLY A 173 -31.64 11.97 38.70
C GLY A 173 -32.87 12.28 37.85
N VAL A 174 -32.64 13.04 36.78
CA VAL A 174 -33.63 13.27 35.72
C VAL A 174 -33.70 12.04 34.82
N ALA A 175 -34.90 11.61 34.45
CA ALA A 175 -35.10 10.51 33.52
C ALA A 175 -34.49 10.84 32.15
N ALA A 176 -33.57 10.00 31.68
CA ALA A 176 -32.92 10.10 30.39
C ALA A 176 -32.59 8.69 29.88
N PRO A 177 -32.43 8.48 28.56
CA PRO A 177 -32.00 7.20 27.99
C PRO A 177 -30.49 6.98 28.19
N LEU A 178 -30.01 7.19 29.43
CA LEU A 178 -28.62 7.05 29.81
C LEU A 178 -28.51 5.96 30.88
N PRO A 179 -27.60 5.00 30.73
CA PRO A 179 -27.41 3.95 31.72
C PRO A 179 -26.88 4.57 33.02
N SER A 180 -27.51 4.24 34.15
CA SER A 180 -27.05 4.71 35.48
C SER A 180 -25.71 4.11 35.90
N HIS A 181 -25.31 3.00 35.28
CA HIS A 181 -24.03 2.33 35.48
C HIS A 181 -23.44 1.94 34.12
N GLN A 182 -22.15 2.21 33.94
CA GLN A 182 -21.35 1.76 32.81
C GLN A 182 -20.23 0.87 33.34
N ASP A 183 -20.00 -0.25 32.65
CA ASP A 183 -18.97 -1.22 33.02
C ASP A 183 -17.91 -1.35 31.92
N GLU A 184 -16.64 -1.36 32.35
CA GLU A 184 -15.43 -1.51 31.51
C GLU A 184 -15.45 -0.74 30.18
N ALA A 185 -16.00 0.49 30.19
CA ALA A 185 -16.11 1.30 29.00
C ALA A 185 -14.75 1.89 28.61
N SER A 186 -14.40 1.85 27.32
CA SER A 186 -13.21 2.54 26.80
C SER A 186 -13.43 4.04 26.77
N ASP A 187 -12.33 4.80 26.82
CA ASP A 187 -12.38 6.25 26.69
C ASP A 187 -13.07 6.69 25.38
N GLU A 188 -12.87 5.96 24.27
CA GLU A 188 -13.55 6.21 22.99
C GLU A 188 -15.07 6.02 23.09
N ALA A 189 -15.55 4.94 23.71
CA ALA A 189 -16.98 4.68 23.87
C ALA A 189 -17.66 5.73 24.77
N ILE A 190 -16.95 6.16 25.82
CA ILE A 190 -17.41 7.24 26.71
C ILE A 190 -17.43 8.56 25.95
N ALA A 191 -16.37 8.92 25.22
CA ALA A 191 -16.29 10.14 24.43
C ALA A 191 -17.39 10.20 23.35
N GLY A 192 -17.68 9.08 22.67
CA GLY A 192 -18.74 9.01 21.66
C GLY A 192 -20.14 9.29 22.20
N THR A 193 -20.37 9.10 23.50
CA THR A 193 -21.67 9.36 24.15
C THR A 193 -21.71 10.70 24.89
N TYR A 194 -20.66 11.02 25.65
CA TYR A 194 -20.65 12.16 26.60
C TYR A 194 -19.70 13.30 26.17
N GLY A 195 -18.79 13.05 25.23
CA GLY A 195 -17.76 13.99 24.78
C GLY A 195 -16.44 13.89 25.54
N ASP A 196 -15.38 14.44 24.95
CA ASP A 196 -14.00 14.33 25.46
C ASP A 196 -13.79 14.99 26.83
N GLU A 197 -14.45 16.12 27.09
CA GLU A 197 -14.38 16.81 28.38
C GLU A 197 -14.92 15.94 29.53
N PHE A 198 -15.93 15.11 29.25
CA PHE A 198 -16.45 14.16 30.22
C PHE A 198 -15.40 13.10 30.56
N VAL A 199 -14.73 12.55 29.56
CA VAL A 199 -13.63 11.58 29.75
C VAL A 199 -12.50 12.19 30.60
N LEU A 200 -12.08 13.42 30.29
CA LEU A 200 -11.04 14.12 31.07
C LEU A 200 -11.45 14.34 32.52
N ALA A 201 -12.71 14.70 32.77
CA ALA A 201 -13.25 14.85 34.12
C ALA A 201 -13.32 13.49 34.85
N LEU A 202 -13.75 12.43 34.17
CA LEU A 202 -13.74 11.09 34.73
C LEU A 202 -12.34 10.70 35.16
N ARG A 203 -11.29 10.90 34.33
CA ARG A 203 -9.89 10.57 34.65
C ARG A 203 -9.35 11.27 35.90
N ARG A 204 -9.81 12.50 36.18
CA ARG A 204 -9.40 13.30 37.35
C ARG A 204 -10.13 12.92 38.64
N THR A 205 -11.23 12.16 38.54
CA THR A 205 -12.07 11.81 39.68
C THR A 205 -11.53 10.61 40.45
N PRO A 206 -11.26 10.68 41.76
CA PRO A 206 -10.81 9.50 42.51
C PRO A 206 -11.87 8.37 42.55
N PRO A 207 -11.48 7.09 42.49
CA PRO A 207 -12.39 5.96 42.70
C PRO A 207 -13.12 6.00 44.05
N GLY A 208 -14.37 5.51 44.06
CA GLY A 208 -15.18 5.27 45.25
C GLY A 208 -15.98 6.46 45.79
N GLN A 209 -15.73 7.68 45.30
CA GLN A 209 -16.44 8.88 45.77
C GLN A 209 -17.31 9.48 44.66
N TRP A 210 -18.51 9.94 45.04
CA TRP A 210 -19.31 10.79 44.15
C TRP A 210 -18.61 12.13 43.94
N ALA A 211 -18.59 12.60 42.69
CA ALA A 211 -18.02 13.87 42.26
C ALA A 211 -18.89 14.52 41.19
N GLY A 212 -18.68 15.82 40.99
CA GLY A 212 -19.39 16.63 40.01
C GLY A 212 -19.63 18.05 40.52
N PRO A 213 -20.43 18.85 39.79
CA PRO A 213 -21.05 18.50 38.53
C PRO A 213 -20.02 18.32 37.40
N VAL A 214 -20.15 17.24 36.64
CA VAL A 214 -19.38 16.96 35.42
C VAL A 214 -20.25 17.33 34.22
N ALA A 215 -19.75 18.20 33.34
CA ALA A 215 -20.45 18.58 32.11
C ALA A 215 -20.16 17.57 30.99
N SER A 216 -21.18 17.29 30.18
CA SER A 216 -21.12 16.52 28.95
C SER A 216 -21.85 17.26 27.83
N GLY A 217 -21.78 16.75 26.60
CA GLY A 217 -22.63 17.24 25.50
C GLY A 217 -24.13 17.08 25.74
N LEU A 218 -24.53 16.28 26.74
CA LEU A 218 -25.93 16.01 27.09
C LEU A 218 -26.42 16.84 28.28
N GLY A 219 -25.53 17.35 29.12
CA GLY A 219 -25.87 18.15 30.30
C GLY A 219 -24.95 17.89 31.48
N LEU A 220 -25.48 17.97 32.70
CA LEU A 220 -24.72 17.81 33.94
C LEU A 220 -24.92 16.44 34.56
N HIS A 221 -23.85 15.89 35.12
CA HIS A 221 -23.84 14.58 35.75
C HIS A 221 -23.12 14.65 37.11
N LEU A 222 -23.60 13.89 38.07
CA LEU A 222 -22.78 13.42 39.18
C LEU A 222 -22.28 12.04 38.83
N VAL A 223 -21.00 11.78 39.09
CA VAL A 223 -20.35 10.52 38.71
C VAL A 223 -19.65 9.91 39.90
N ARG A 224 -19.60 8.59 39.96
CA ARG A 224 -18.77 7.85 40.90
C ARG A 224 -17.98 6.80 40.13
N ILE A 225 -16.65 6.91 40.17
CA ILE A 225 -15.79 5.91 39.54
C ILE A 225 -15.81 4.65 40.40
N ALA A 226 -16.35 3.56 39.85
CA ALA A 226 -16.40 2.27 40.52
C ALA A 226 -15.04 1.56 40.41
N ALA A 227 -14.46 1.54 39.20
CA ALA A 227 -13.17 0.96 38.93
C ALA A 227 -12.48 1.65 37.75
N ARG A 228 -11.14 1.59 37.75
CA ARG A 228 -10.33 1.84 36.55
C ARG A 228 -9.36 0.71 36.34
N THR A 229 -9.38 0.16 35.14
CA THR A 229 -8.44 -0.86 34.71
C THR A 229 -7.42 -0.20 33.80
N ALA A 230 -6.17 -0.20 34.23
CA ALA A 230 -5.06 0.30 33.42
C ALA A 230 -4.85 -0.62 32.21
N PRO A 231 -4.38 -0.08 31.07
CA PRO A 231 -3.90 -0.90 29.96
C PRO A 231 -2.89 -1.93 30.46
N THR A 232 -3.15 -3.20 30.20
CA THR A 232 -2.18 -4.27 30.50
C THR A 232 -1.42 -4.60 29.23
N LYS A 233 -0.10 -4.83 29.36
CA LYS A 233 0.72 -5.33 28.27
C LYS A 233 0.07 -6.59 27.67
N PRO A 234 -0.24 -6.61 26.36
CA PRO A 234 -0.88 -7.76 25.75
C PRO A 234 0.10 -8.93 25.65
N SER A 235 -0.42 -10.16 25.67
CA SER A 235 0.34 -11.33 25.25
C SER A 235 0.47 -11.34 23.72
N LEU A 236 1.55 -11.93 23.20
CA LEU A 236 1.75 -12.08 21.75
C LEU A 236 0.52 -12.71 21.08
N ASP A 237 -0.08 -13.75 21.68
CA ASP A 237 -1.24 -14.43 21.09
C ASP A 237 -2.45 -13.51 20.88
N LYS A 238 -2.67 -12.52 21.76
CA LYS A 238 -3.78 -11.57 21.63
C LYS A 238 -3.56 -10.57 20.50
N VAL A 239 -2.31 -10.21 20.20
CA VAL A 239 -1.99 -9.12 19.26
C VAL A 239 -1.15 -9.56 18.06
N ARG A 240 -0.91 -10.87 17.89
CA ARG A 240 0.00 -11.45 16.88
C ARG A 240 -0.24 -10.89 15.50
N GLN A 241 -1.48 -10.86 15.03
CA GLN A 241 -1.80 -10.35 13.69
C GLN A 241 -1.44 -8.86 13.55
N ARG A 242 -1.76 -8.05 14.56
CA ARG A 242 -1.49 -6.60 14.55
C ARG A 242 0.02 -6.34 14.53
N VAL A 243 0.78 -7.01 15.40
CA VAL A 243 2.25 -6.86 15.47
C VAL A 243 2.92 -7.38 14.19
N THR A 244 2.42 -8.48 13.62
CA THR A 244 2.94 -9.03 12.35
C THR A 244 2.73 -8.06 11.20
N ASN A 245 1.56 -7.43 11.11
CA ASN A 245 1.28 -6.41 10.09
C ASN A 245 2.19 -5.19 10.25
N ASP A 246 2.37 -4.70 11.47
CA ASP A 246 3.30 -3.61 11.78
C ASP A 246 4.74 -3.97 11.42
N TRP A 247 5.17 -5.19 11.74
CA TRP A 247 6.49 -5.70 11.39
C TRP A 247 6.70 -5.73 9.88
N ARG A 248 5.73 -6.27 9.13
CA ARG A 248 5.80 -6.38 7.66
C ARG A 248 5.84 -5.01 7.02
N ALA A 249 5.00 -4.07 7.48
CA ALA A 249 5.03 -2.69 7.02
C ALA A 249 6.40 -2.03 7.26
N ALA A 250 6.98 -2.22 8.44
CA ALA A 250 8.32 -1.72 8.77
C ALA A 250 9.41 -2.40 7.92
N ALA A 251 9.31 -3.71 7.67
CA ALA A 251 10.26 -4.45 6.85
C ALA A 251 10.24 -3.96 5.38
N ILE A 252 9.05 -3.77 4.80
CA ILE A 252 8.87 -3.23 3.45
C ILE A 252 9.45 -1.82 3.34
N ALA A 253 9.17 -0.95 4.32
CA ALA A 253 9.72 0.41 4.34
C ALA A 253 11.25 0.39 4.41
N ARG A 254 11.83 -0.40 5.32
CA ARG A 254 13.29 -0.56 5.42
C ARG A 254 13.93 -1.07 4.12
N ALA A 255 13.36 -2.12 3.53
CA ALA A 255 13.88 -2.70 2.29
C ALA A 255 13.87 -1.69 1.13
N ARG A 256 12.81 -0.89 1.02
CA ARG A 256 12.72 0.19 0.03
C ARG A 256 13.79 1.26 0.23
N ASP A 257 13.94 1.74 1.47
CA ASP A 257 14.90 2.80 1.80
C ASP A 257 16.35 2.33 1.64
N GLU A 258 16.65 1.09 2.01
CA GLU A 258 17.96 0.46 1.81
C GLU A 258 18.28 0.27 0.33
N SER A 259 17.32 -0.19 -0.47
CA SER A 259 17.50 -0.31 -1.91
C SER A 259 17.74 1.05 -2.57
N TYR A 260 16.97 2.07 -2.19
CA TYR A 260 17.16 3.42 -2.72
C TYR A 260 18.56 3.95 -2.39
N ARG A 261 18.99 3.84 -1.12
CA ARG A 261 20.33 4.28 -0.69
C ARG A 261 21.44 3.58 -1.47
N ARG A 262 21.37 2.25 -1.59
CA ARG A 262 22.34 1.46 -2.35
C ARG A 262 22.43 1.85 -3.81
N ILE A 263 21.29 2.12 -4.45
CA ILE A 263 21.26 2.56 -5.85
C ILE A 263 21.85 3.97 -5.96
N LEU A 264 21.45 4.89 -5.07
CA LEU A 264 21.90 6.29 -5.04
C LEU A 264 23.42 6.42 -4.87
N GLU A 265 24.07 5.51 -4.13
CA GLU A 265 25.54 5.48 -3.98
C GLU A 265 26.28 5.39 -5.34
N GLY A 266 25.62 4.89 -6.39
CA GLY A 266 26.16 4.85 -7.75
C GLY A 266 25.94 6.11 -8.59
N TYR A 267 25.31 7.16 -8.04
CA TYR A 267 24.96 8.39 -8.78
C TYR A 267 25.67 9.62 -8.19
N ASP A 268 26.17 10.48 -9.08
CA ASP A 268 26.59 11.84 -8.73
C ASP A 268 25.42 12.80 -8.94
N VAL A 269 24.82 13.28 -7.84
CA VAL A 269 23.63 14.14 -7.87
C VAL A 269 24.01 15.60 -7.70
N VAL A 270 23.99 16.34 -8.81
CA VAL A 270 24.23 17.80 -8.82
C VAL A 270 22.90 18.54 -8.82
N ILE A 271 22.66 19.37 -7.79
CA ILE A 271 21.44 20.16 -7.67
C ILE A 271 21.70 21.60 -8.12
N VAL A 272 21.18 21.97 -9.30
CA VAL A 272 21.17 23.35 -9.79
C VAL A 272 19.78 23.94 -9.60
N ARG A 273 19.69 25.05 -8.86
CA ARG A 273 18.42 25.75 -8.61
C ARG A 273 18.28 26.95 -9.54
N PRO A 274 17.05 27.30 -9.97
CA PRO A 274 16.81 28.54 -10.69
C PRO A 274 17.22 29.75 -9.84
N LYS A 275 17.74 30.80 -10.48
CA LYS A 275 18.09 32.07 -9.85
C LYS A 275 16.85 32.89 -9.49
#